data_AF-A0A9W6JA08-F1
#
_entry.id   AF-A0A9W6JA08-F1
#
_cell.length_a   1.000
_cell.length_b   1.000
_cell.length_c   1.000
_cell.angle_alpha   90.00
_cell.angle_beta   90.00
_cell.angle_gamma   90.00
#
_symmetry.space_group_name_H-M   'P 1'
#
loop_
_entity.id
_entity.type
_entity.pdbx_description
1 polymer ?
#
loop_
_entity_poly.entity_id
_entity_poly.type
_entity_poly.pdbx_seq_one_letter_code
_entity_poly.pdbx_strand_id
1 'polypeptide(L)'
;MAIMIAKHVGKAMRLTAGALLLGALGAGAAQAQSSTLSPGLTAGVSKPAPKAPETGLINDYPTVARADYVFACMIANGQTRTALEKCSCSIDTIATILPYERYEEAETIMSVGQVAGQQSELFRNTGIFRDIVADLHRAQAEAEVTCFY
;
A
#
# COMPACT_ATOMS: atom_id res chain seq x y z
N MET A 1 -11.26 11.12 14.66
CA MET A 1 -10.11 11.83 14.07
C MET A 1 -10.47 12.19 12.63
N ALA A 2 -11.32 13.19 12.49
CA ALA A 2 -11.79 13.77 11.24
C ALA A 2 -11.94 15.27 11.52
N ILE A 3 -11.71 16.10 10.49
CA ILE A 3 -11.80 17.58 10.51
C ILE A 3 -10.47 18.27 10.91
N MET A 4 -9.54 18.42 9.95
CA MET A 4 -8.51 19.47 9.96
C MET A 4 -7.96 19.74 8.52
N ILE A 5 -8.82 19.95 7.52
CA ILE A 5 -8.38 20.44 6.19
C ILE A 5 -9.33 21.52 5.64
N ALA A 6 -9.52 22.62 6.39
CA ALA A 6 -10.38 23.72 5.91
C ALA A 6 -10.04 25.10 6.53
N LYS A 7 -8.77 25.47 6.69
CA LYS A 7 -8.43 26.79 7.27
C LYS A 7 -7.49 27.70 6.48
N HIS A 8 -7.15 27.41 5.23
CA HIS A 8 -6.23 28.25 4.46
C HIS A 8 -6.80 28.81 3.15
N VAL A 9 -8.09 29.17 3.15
CA VAL A 9 -8.64 30.07 2.14
C VAL A 9 -8.88 31.43 2.79
N GLY A 10 -8.07 32.42 2.42
CA GLY A 10 -8.40 33.84 2.60
C GLY A 10 -7.33 34.71 3.27
N LYS A 11 -6.34 35.19 2.49
CA LYS A 11 -5.81 36.55 2.66
C LYS A 11 -5.15 37.09 1.38
N ALA A 12 -5.90 37.97 0.71
CA ALA A 12 -5.47 39.19 0.02
C ALA A 12 -4.36 39.16 -1.07
N MET A 13 -4.80 39.17 -2.33
CA MET A 13 -4.75 40.32 -3.26
C MET A 13 -3.50 41.23 -3.22
N ARG A 14 -2.64 41.14 -4.25
CA ARG A 14 -1.99 42.31 -4.90
C ARG A 14 -1.81 42.07 -6.41
N LEU A 15 -2.38 42.98 -7.20
CA LEU A 15 -2.20 43.11 -8.65
C LEU A 15 -0.77 43.56 -8.97
N THR A 16 -0.16 42.95 -9.98
CA THR A 16 0.66 43.68 -10.97
C THR A 16 0.47 43.02 -12.33
N ALA A 17 0.02 43.82 -13.29
CA ALA A 17 -0.12 43.47 -14.69
C ALA A 17 1.24 43.16 -15.32
N GLY A 18 1.31 42.07 -16.08
CA GLY A 18 2.47 41.68 -16.87
C GLY A 18 2.05 40.68 -17.92
N ALA A 19 1.57 41.18 -19.06
CA ALA A 19 1.31 40.36 -20.23
C ALA A 19 2.66 39.97 -20.87
N LEU A 20 2.92 38.67 -21.00
CA LEU A 20 3.83 38.15 -22.04
C LEU A 20 3.42 36.73 -22.44
N LEU A 21 2.68 36.70 -23.54
CA LEU A 21 2.57 35.71 -24.60
C LEU A 21 3.69 34.65 -24.67
N LEU A 22 3.31 33.35 -24.62
CA LEU A 22 3.60 32.25 -25.56
C LEU A 22 3.63 30.89 -24.83
N GLY A 23 2.81 29.94 -25.27
CA GLY A 23 2.89 28.53 -24.82
C GLY A 23 1.61 27.77 -25.10
N ALA A 24 1.52 27.25 -26.32
CA ALA A 24 0.34 26.61 -26.89
C ALA A 24 -0.02 25.26 -26.23
N LEU A 25 -1.32 24.97 -26.27
CA LEU A 25 -1.93 23.66 -26.09
C LEU A 25 -1.22 22.60 -26.94
N GLY A 26 -0.96 21.45 -26.34
CA GLY A 26 -0.55 20.23 -27.03
C GLY A 26 -1.04 19.03 -26.25
N ALA A 27 -2.06 18.38 -26.78
CA ALA A 27 -2.64 17.15 -26.25
C ALA A 27 -1.57 16.05 -26.19
N GLY A 28 -1.49 15.37 -25.04
CA GLY A 28 -0.66 14.17 -24.90
C GLY A 28 -1.12 13.11 -25.89
N ALA A 29 -0.26 12.80 -26.86
CA ALA A 29 -0.46 11.73 -27.81
C ALA A 29 -0.58 10.40 -27.04
N ALA A 30 -1.72 9.73 -27.22
CA ALA A 30 -1.89 8.32 -26.91
C ALA A 30 -0.82 7.53 -27.67
N GLN A 31 0.12 6.93 -26.94
CA GLN A 31 1.06 5.97 -27.50
C GLN A 31 0.29 4.66 -27.78
N ALA A 32 -0.16 4.51 -29.02
CA ALA A 32 -0.53 3.23 -29.58
C ALA A 32 0.73 2.37 -29.67
N GLN A 33 1.00 1.57 -28.63
CA GLN A 33 2.04 0.55 -28.70
C GLN A 33 1.52 -0.59 -29.58
N SER A 34 1.96 -0.58 -30.83
CA SER A 34 1.78 -1.69 -31.76
C SER A 34 2.46 -2.92 -31.18
N SER A 35 1.69 -3.75 -30.48
CA SER A 35 2.11 -5.09 -30.07
C SER A 35 2.22 -5.94 -31.33
N THR A 36 3.41 -5.99 -31.93
CA THR A 36 3.77 -7.05 -32.86
C THR A 36 3.86 -8.35 -32.06
N LEU A 37 2.75 -9.09 -32.04
CA LEU A 37 2.69 -10.44 -31.52
C LEU A 37 3.69 -11.28 -32.32
N SER A 38 4.86 -11.53 -31.73
CA SER A 38 5.78 -12.54 -32.25
C SER A 38 5.08 -13.91 -32.15
N PRO A 39 5.06 -14.73 -33.22
CA PRO A 39 4.54 -16.08 -33.17
C PRO A 39 5.50 -16.96 -32.36
N GLY A 40 5.35 -16.94 -31.04
CA GLY A 40 6.19 -17.70 -30.13
C GLY A 40 5.78 -17.69 -28.67
N LEU A 41 4.64 -17.07 -28.30
CA LEU A 41 4.16 -17.08 -26.92
C LEU A 41 3.40 -18.39 -26.64
N THR A 42 4.12 -19.49 -26.43
CA THR A 42 3.53 -20.65 -25.78
C THR A 42 3.08 -20.22 -24.40
N ALA A 43 1.80 -20.42 -24.07
CA ALA A 43 1.24 -20.19 -22.74
C ALA A 43 2.20 -20.75 -21.68
N GLY A 44 2.85 -19.85 -20.93
CA GLY A 44 3.80 -20.24 -19.89
C GLY A 44 3.09 -21.12 -18.88
N VAL A 45 3.55 -22.36 -18.73
CA VAL A 45 3.30 -23.15 -17.54
C VAL A 45 3.86 -22.37 -16.37
N SER A 46 3.00 -21.70 -15.60
CA SER A 46 3.36 -21.13 -14.30
C SER A 46 3.68 -22.30 -13.38
N LYS A 47 4.96 -22.60 -13.24
CA LYS A 47 5.43 -23.53 -12.20
C LYS A 47 5.11 -22.88 -10.85
N PRO A 48 4.34 -23.53 -9.97
CA PRO A 48 4.06 -22.97 -8.65
C PRO A 48 5.39 -22.72 -7.93
N ALA A 49 5.50 -21.56 -7.27
CA ALA A 49 6.68 -21.23 -6.50
C ALA A 49 6.92 -22.35 -5.45
N PRO A 50 8.17 -22.81 -5.28
CA PRO A 50 8.47 -23.80 -4.27
C PRO A 50 8.09 -23.24 -2.90
N LYS A 51 7.19 -23.93 -2.19
CA LYS A 51 6.97 -23.67 -0.76
C LYS A 51 8.27 -23.99 -0.03
N ALA A 52 8.81 -23.00 0.69
CA ALA A 52 10.00 -23.19 1.52
C ALA A 52 9.70 -24.25 2.61
N PRO A 53 10.70 -25.05 3.03
CA PRO A 53 10.51 -26.06 4.07
C PRO A 53 10.15 -25.40 5.40
N GLU A 54 9.07 -25.87 6.04
CA GLU A 54 8.62 -25.43 7.37
C GLU A 54 9.47 -26.04 8.49
N THR A 55 10.80 -25.92 8.40
CA THR A 55 11.66 -26.15 9.57
C THR A 55 11.53 -24.95 10.49
N GLY A 56 10.50 -24.97 11.35
CA GLY A 56 10.32 -24.02 12.44
C GLY A 56 10.55 -22.56 12.04
N LEU A 57 9.83 -22.10 11.00
CA LEU A 57 9.84 -20.69 10.65
C LEU A 57 9.30 -19.92 11.86
N ILE A 58 10.08 -19.00 12.40
CA ILE A 58 9.65 -18.11 13.51
C ILE A 58 8.44 -17.24 13.07
N ASN A 59 8.21 -17.15 11.76
CA ASN A 59 7.19 -16.33 11.12
C ASN A 59 6.58 -17.15 9.96
N ASP A 60 5.26 -17.31 9.89
CA ASP A 60 4.50 -18.03 8.87
C ASP A 60 4.35 -17.28 7.53
N TYR A 61 4.79 -16.03 7.45
CA TYR A 61 4.62 -15.18 6.28
C TYR A 61 5.60 -15.59 5.16
N PRO A 62 5.12 -15.70 3.91
CA PRO A 62 5.99 -15.97 2.78
C PRO A 62 6.96 -14.80 2.54
N THR A 63 8.17 -15.11 2.08
CA THR A 63 9.23 -14.10 1.87
C THR A 63 8.79 -12.94 0.97
N VAL A 64 7.94 -13.22 -0.02
CA VAL A 64 7.38 -12.19 -0.92
C VAL A 64 6.53 -11.18 -0.15
N ALA A 65 5.62 -11.63 0.71
CA ALA A 65 4.78 -10.75 1.52
C ALA A 65 5.60 -9.92 2.52
N ARG A 66 6.61 -10.55 3.14
CA ARG A 66 7.53 -9.85 4.05
C ARG A 66 8.30 -8.76 3.30
N ALA A 67 8.83 -9.07 2.12
CA ALA A 67 9.59 -8.12 1.32
C ALA A 67 8.71 -6.94 0.85
N ASP A 68 7.50 -7.22 0.36
CA ASP A 68 6.56 -6.20 -0.09
C ASP A 68 6.15 -5.25 1.03
N TYR A 69 5.84 -5.79 2.21
CA TYR A 69 5.59 -4.98 3.41
C TYR A 69 6.79 -4.10 3.76
N VAL A 70 8.00 -4.67 3.79
CA VAL A 70 9.22 -3.93 4.16
C VAL A 70 9.48 -2.80 3.18
N PHE A 71 9.33 -3.02 1.87
CA PHE A 71 9.48 -1.97 0.86
C PHE A 71 8.43 -0.86 1.03
N ALA A 72 7.17 -1.21 1.26
CA ALA A 72 6.11 -0.24 1.51
C ALA A 72 6.36 0.59 2.78
N CYS A 73 6.75 -0.07 3.87
CA CYS A 73 7.10 0.57 5.13
C CYS A 73 8.29 1.53 4.97
N MET A 74 9.33 1.14 4.22
CA MET A 74 10.47 1.99 3.96
C MET A 74 10.11 3.26 3.18
N ILE A 75 9.18 3.18 2.22
CA ILE A 75 8.68 4.36 1.49
C ILE A 75 8.06 5.38 2.46
N ALA A 76 7.34 4.91 3.47
CA ALA A 76 6.74 5.78 4.49
C ALA A 76 7.76 6.33 5.51
N ASN A 77 8.92 5.67 5.69
CA ASN A 77 9.87 5.93 6.78
C ASN A 77 11.28 6.38 6.31
N GLY A 78 11.41 6.86 5.07
CA GLY A 78 12.62 7.54 4.59
C GLY A 78 13.67 6.65 3.90
N GLN A 79 13.36 5.38 3.62
CA GLN A 79 14.17 4.50 2.75
C GLN A 79 15.65 4.33 3.15
N THR A 80 15.97 4.46 4.44
CA THR A 80 17.33 4.29 4.95
C THR A 80 17.60 2.85 5.42
N ARG A 81 18.86 2.52 5.70
CA ARG A 81 19.22 1.25 6.32
C ARG A 81 18.57 1.06 7.71
N THR A 82 18.47 2.14 8.48
CA THR A 82 17.76 2.12 9.77
C THR A 82 16.26 1.86 9.60
N ALA A 83 15.63 2.47 8.58
CA ALA A 83 14.23 2.17 8.26
C ALA A 83 14.04 0.70 7.86
N LEU A 84 14.96 0.12 7.07
CA LEU A 84 14.93 -1.30 6.75
C LEU A 84 14.94 -2.19 8.01
N GLU A 85 15.81 -1.88 8.99
CA GLU A 85 15.90 -2.61 10.26
C GLU A 85 14.61 -2.51 11.07
N LYS A 86 14.06 -1.31 11.23
CA LYS A 86 12.79 -1.10 11.95
C LYS A 86 11.58 -1.73 11.24
N CYS A 87 11.48 -1.58 9.92
CA CYS A 87 10.42 -2.18 9.11
C CYS A 87 10.49 -3.72 9.12
N SER A 88 11.69 -4.30 9.15
CA SER A 88 11.86 -5.75 9.30
C SER A 88 11.39 -6.24 10.68
N CYS A 89 11.76 -5.50 11.75
CA CYS A 89 11.23 -5.76 13.09
C CYS A 89 9.70 -5.70 13.13
N SER A 90 9.11 -4.71 12.44
CA SER A 90 7.66 -4.48 12.43
C SER A 90 6.90 -5.68 11.86
N ILE A 91 7.30 -6.20 10.70
CA ILE A 91 6.61 -7.35 10.08
C ILE A 91 6.79 -8.63 10.90
N ASP A 92 7.95 -8.82 11.52
CA ASP A 92 8.19 -9.98 12.36
C ASP A 92 7.36 -9.89 13.66
N THR A 93 7.16 -8.69 14.21
CA THR A 93 6.25 -8.48 15.36
C THR A 93 4.79 -8.71 14.98
N ILE A 94 4.35 -8.21 13.83
CA ILE A 94 2.98 -8.44 13.33
C ILE A 94 2.70 -9.95 13.21
N ALA A 95 3.64 -10.73 12.68
CA ALA A 95 3.48 -12.18 12.52
C ALA A 95 3.37 -12.94 13.85
N THR A 96 3.85 -12.39 14.97
CA THR A 96 3.64 -13.00 16.29
C THR A 96 2.21 -12.84 16.83
N ILE A 97 1.44 -11.90 16.27
CA ILE A 97 0.11 -11.51 16.74
C ILE A 97 -0.97 -11.97 15.76
N LEU A 98 -0.69 -11.87 14.45
CA LEU A 98 -1.65 -12.09 13.39
C LEU A 98 -1.10 -13.17 12.42
N PRO A 99 -1.81 -14.29 12.23
CA PRO A 99 -1.41 -15.30 11.25
C PRO A 99 -1.58 -14.78 9.82
N TYR A 100 -0.80 -15.32 8.88
CA TYR A 100 -0.72 -14.83 7.51
C TYR A 100 -2.08 -14.81 6.79
N GLU A 101 -2.94 -15.82 7.01
CA GLU A 101 -4.27 -15.84 6.38
C GLU A 101 -5.12 -14.64 6.79
N ARG A 102 -5.03 -14.21 8.06
CA ARG A 102 -5.77 -13.04 8.56
C ARG A 102 -5.20 -11.73 8.06
N TYR A 103 -3.89 -11.69 7.85
CA TYR A 103 -3.21 -10.56 7.23
C TYR A 103 -3.66 -10.37 5.77
N GLU A 104 -3.68 -11.44 4.97
CA GLU A 104 -4.10 -11.38 3.57
C GLU A 104 -5.59 -10.99 3.44
N GLU A 105 -6.45 -11.52 4.32
CA GLU A 105 -7.86 -11.11 4.43
C GLU A 105 -7.98 -9.61 4.68
N ALA A 106 -7.25 -9.08 5.67
CA ALA A 106 -7.28 -7.68 6.03
C ALA A 106 -6.76 -6.77 4.90
N GLU A 107 -5.65 -7.13 4.24
CA GLU A 107 -5.11 -6.38 3.10
C GLU A 107 -6.11 -6.32 1.94
N THR A 108 -6.77 -7.44 1.65
CA THR A 108 -7.79 -7.52 0.60
C THR A 108 -8.97 -6.61 0.93
N ILE A 109 -9.46 -6.65 2.17
CA ILE A 109 -10.54 -5.78 2.63
C ILE A 109 -10.13 -4.30 2.51
N MET A 110 -8.91 -3.96 2.92
CA MET A 110 -8.41 -2.58 2.82
C MET A 110 -8.30 -2.13 1.36
N SER A 111 -7.84 -2.98 0.45
CA SER A 111 -7.73 -2.69 -0.98
C SER A 111 -9.10 -2.38 -1.60
N VAL A 112 -10.10 -3.24 -1.37
CA VAL A 112 -11.45 -3.05 -1.90
C VAL A 112 -12.11 -1.81 -1.28
N GLY A 113 -11.87 -1.56 0.02
CA GLY A 113 -12.40 -0.40 0.73
C GLY A 113 -11.85 0.95 0.26
N GLN A 114 -10.74 1.00 -0.47
CA GLN A 114 -10.17 2.25 -1.00
C GLN A 114 -10.91 2.81 -2.22
N VAL A 115 -11.75 2.00 -2.87
CA VAL A 115 -12.54 2.45 -4.03
C VAL A 115 -13.54 3.52 -3.60
N ALA A 116 -13.65 4.63 -4.33
CA ALA A 116 -14.61 5.68 -4.00
C ALA A 116 -16.06 5.28 -4.35
N GLY A 117 -17.02 5.71 -3.51
CA GLY A 117 -18.45 5.56 -3.78
C GLY A 117 -19.25 5.03 -2.59
N GLN A 118 -20.57 5.13 -2.69
CA GLN A 118 -21.48 4.77 -1.60
C GLN A 118 -21.47 3.27 -1.28
N GLN A 119 -21.17 2.42 -2.26
CA GLN A 119 -21.01 0.98 -2.07
C GLN A 119 -19.80 0.65 -1.19
N SER A 120 -18.70 1.38 -1.35
CA SER A 120 -17.50 1.19 -0.55
C SER A 120 -17.69 1.64 0.90
N GLU A 121 -18.51 2.66 1.14
CA GLU A 121 -18.90 3.05 2.51
C GLU A 121 -19.69 1.95 3.21
N LEU A 122 -20.62 1.28 2.50
CA LEU A 122 -21.33 0.12 3.04
C LEU A 122 -20.37 -1.05 3.32
N PHE A 123 -19.43 -1.31 2.40
CA PHE A 123 -18.41 -2.34 2.56
C PHE A 123 -17.55 -2.09 3.80
N ARG A 124 -16.96 -0.90 3.95
CA ARG A 124 -16.14 -0.52 5.11
C ARG A 124 -16.91 -0.55 6.43
N ASN A 125 -18.23 -0.41 6.39
CA ASN A 125 -19.10 -0.45 7.57
C ASN A 125 -19.63 -1.84 7.92
N THR A 126 -19.31 -2.86 7.13
CA THR A 126 -19.68 -4.25 7.45
C THR A 126 -18.90 -4.70 8.69
N GLY A 127 -19.63 -5.16 9.73
CA GLY A 127 -19.05 -5.47 11.06
C GLY A 127 -17.84 -6.40 11.00
N ILE A 128 -17.98 -7.56 10.33
CA ILE A 128 -16.92 -8.55 10.18
C ILE A 128 -15.67 -7.96 9.52
N PHE A 129 -15.83 -7.12 8.49
CA PHE A 129 -14.69 -6.50 7.80
C PHE A 129 -13.98 -5.48 8.68
N ARG A 130 -14.72 -4.73 9.50
CA ARG A 130 -14.11 -3.84 10.48
C ARG A 130 -13.33 -4.58 11.53
N ASP A 131 -13.85 -5.72 12.01
CA ASP A 131 -13.19 -6.51 13.04
C ASP A 131 -11.86 -7.09 12.53
N ILE A 132 -11.85 -7.65 11.31
CA ILE A 132 -10.62 -8.16 10.67
C ILE A 132 -9.57 -7.05 10.49
N VAL A 133 -9.98 -5.87 10.01
CA VAL A 133 -9.07 -4.73 9.84
C VAL A 133 -8.60 -4.17 11.20
N ALA A 134 -9.45 -4.22 12.23
CA ALA A 134 -9.09 -3.79 13.58
C ALA A 134 -8.03 -4.69 14.21
N ASP A 135 -8.08 -6.00 13.97
CA ASP A 135 -7.04 -6.93 14.42
C ASP A 135 -5.69 -6.63 13.76
N LEU A 136 -5.67 -6.35 12.46
CA LEU A 136 -4.46 -5.90 11.76
C LEU A 136 -3.93 -4.58 12.33
N HIS A 137 -4.78 -3.58 12.52
CA HIS A 137 -4.36 -2.30 13.09
C HIS A 137 -3.85 -2.42 14.53
N ARG A 138 -4.39 -3.35 15.33
CA ARG A 138 -3.87 -3.66 16.66
C ARG A 138 -2.46 -4.23 16.57
N ALA A 139 -2.22 -5.19 15.69
CA ALA A 139 -0.88 -5.75 15.48
C ALA A 139 0.11 -4.69 14.98
N GLN A 140 -0.31 -3.80 14.08
CA GLN A 140 0.50 -2.68 13.61
C GLN A 140 0.84 -1.68 14.73
N ALA A 141 -0.10 -1.40 15.62
CA ALA A 141 0.14 -0.51 16.75
C ALA A 141 1.17 -1.08 17.73
N GLU A 142 1.10 -2.39 18.03
CA GLU A 142 2.10 -3.07 18.86
C GLU A 142 3.48 -3.05 18.21
N ALA A 143 3.54 -3.30 16.90
CA ALA A 143 4.78 -3.24 16.13
C ALA A 143 5.39 -1.83 16.11
N GLU A 144 4.58 -0.78 16.01
CA GLU A 144 5.04 0.61 16.08
C GLU A 144 5.72 0.89 17.43
N VAL A 145 5.05 0.53 18.53
CA VAL A 145 5.60 0.74 19.88
C VAL A 145 6.87 -0.08 20.10
N THR A 146 6.90 -1.31 19.62
CA THR A 146 8.03 -2.24 19.85
C THR A 146 9.26 -1.90 19.00
N CYS A 147 9.08 -1.47 17.75
CA CYS A 147 10.17 -1.37 16.79
C CYS A 147 10.59 0.06 16.45
N PHE A 148 9.73 1.06 16.67
CA PHE A 148 10.02 2.44 16.26
C PHE A 148 10.41 3.38 17.39
N TYR A 149 10.00 3.09 18.64
CA TYR A 149 10.40 3.81 19.84
C TYR A 149 11.66 3.23 20.48
#